data_AF-A0A349JKK1-F1
#
_entry.id   AF-A0A349JKK1-F1
#
_cell.length_a   1.000
_cell.length_b   1.000
_cell.length_c   1.000
_cell.angle_alpha   90.00
_cell.angle_beta   90.00
_cell.angle_gamma   90.00
#
_symmetry.space_group_name_H-M   'P 1'
#
loop_
_entity.id
_entity.type
_entity.pdbx_description
1 polymer ?
#
loop_
_entity_poly.entity_id
_entity_poly.type
_entity_poly.pdbx_seq_one_letter_code
_entity_poly.pdbx_strand_id
1 'polypeptide(L)'
;MPRSLRLRLKCIPAVKSSLLRNGFPSQKILAEDLGIAQSTVSHFLNGKPVDYANFIEICRGLNQEWRDIADFELESLPDEVLPRSAKIAIAQSSPNNTLFQQLHQALTAASHEVFLVSNSSKDGSYLKVFDYLILLISEESAASEMILEQVQLAQELHNLTAQKPAILPICVELNAPVSFDLLNYLAGIQPWHWRCVADSSKLISGILTVVKEGRTSLSADHELAVNLSKIAHTKQSIIQPLPAAAPELPGGQVDLASRFYIERHPIESRCYETISQPGALIRIKAPRQMGKTSLMARILHHAEQQGSRTVALSFQLANRRIFANSDTFLQWFCASVGQELGMLEQLPKCWELADLIGSNQCCKAYFEQYLLSESSRPLTLGLDESDRLFESPEIADDFFGLLRALHEEAKRRDIWKKFRLIVVHSTEVYIPLDVNKSPFNVGLPIELPEFNEQQVQDLAKRHGLNWIANEVAELMALVGGHPYLVRLGIYHISRQDVTLNQLVKSPATEAGIYSDHLRRHLWNLEKYSELMDAMREVVSGSQPVRLRSELGFKLNSMGLVKFNGNNCIPRCRLYEEYFRDRVG
;
A
#
# COMPACT_ATOMS: atom_id res chain seq x y z
N MET A 1 -3.36 -30.23 18.98
CA MET A 1 -2.10 -29.60 19.45
C MET A 1 -1.71 -30.24 20.78
N PRO A 2 -0.42 -30.38 21.08
CA PRO A 2 0.03 -30.97 22.35
C PRO A 2 -0.51 -30.13 23.51
N ARG A 3 -1.12 -30.77 24.52
CA ARG A 3 -1.69 -30.08 25.68
C ARG A 3 -0.62 -29.40 26.54
N SER A 4 0.61 -29.90 26.49
CA SER A 4 1.76 -29.32 27.16
C SER A 4 3.01 -29.36 26.27
N LEU A 5 3.88 -28.38 26.45
CA LEU A 5 5.15 -28.22 25.74
C LEU A 5 6.30 -28.13 26.74
N ARG A 6 7.49 -28.57 26.35
CA ARG A 6 8.73 -28.41 27.13
C ARG A 6 9.81 -27.78 26.28
N LEU A 7 10.79 -27.13 26.91
CA LEU A 7 11.96 -26.61 26.19
C LEU A 7 12.86 -27.75 25.72
N ARG A 8 13.42 -27.62 24.51
CA ARG A 8 14.55 -28.44 24.06
C ARG A 8 15.70 -28.25 25.04
N LEU A 9 16.29 -29.35 25.50
CA LEU A 9 17.34 -29.34 26.52
C LEU A 9 18.52 -28.39 26.16
N LYS A 10 18.87 -28.32 24.87
CA LYS A 10 19.93 -27.44 24.34
C LYS A 10 19.62 -25.93 24.45
N CYS A 11 18.35 -25.55 24.53
CA CYS A 11 17.93 -24.14 24.54
C CYS A 11 17.79 -23.57 25.97
N ILE A 12 17.78 -24.43 27.00
CA ILE A 12 17.55 -24.03 28.40
C ILE A 12 18.55 -22.96 28.90
N PRO A 13 19.88 -23.08 28.69
CA PRO A 13 20.82 -22.06 29.15
C PRO A 13 20.59 -20.69 28.48
N ALA A 14 20.27 -20.70 27.17
CA ALA A 14 20.00 -19.48 26.41
C ALA A 14 18.74 -18.76 26.90
N VAL A 15 17.67 -19.52 27.15
CA VAL A 15 16.41 -18.98 27.69
C VAL A 15 16.57 -18.48 29.13
N LYS A 16 17.34 -19.15 29.98
CA LYS A 16 17.63 -18.63 31.34
C LYS A 16 18.40 -17.31 31.29
N SER A 17 19.33 -17.16 30.35
CA SER A 17 20.08 -15.91 30.17
C SER A 17 19.26 -14.77 29.55
N SER A 18 18.09 -15.05 28.96
CA SER A 18 17.23 -14.02 28.38
C SER A 18 16.36 -13.30 29.42
N LEU A 19 16.20 -13.86 30.63
CA LEU A 19 15.50 -13.20 31.75
C LEU A 19 16.06 -11.80 32.05
N LEU A 20 17.36 -11.72 32.34
CA LEU A 20 18.02 -10.45 32.67
C LEU A 20 18.09 -9.50 31.47
N ARG A 21 18.26 -10.05 30.25
CA ARG A 21 18.35 -9.25 29.02
C ARG A 21 17.03 -8.58 28.65
N ASN A 22 15.91 -9.20 28.99
CA ASN A 22 14.58 -8.63 28.79
C ASN A 22 14.05 -7.90 30.03
N GLY A 23 14.93 -7.49 30.95
CA GLY A 23 14.56 -6.62 32.06
C GLY A 23 13.91 -7.32 33.25
N PHE A 24 13.97 -8.66 33.35
CA PHE A 24 13.44 -9.42 34.50
C PHE A 24 14.57 -9.84 35.46
N PRO A 25 14.73 -9.20 36.63
CA PRO A 25 15.78 -9.51 37.60
C PRO A 25 15.65 -10.90 38.23
N SER A 26 14.45 -11.46 38.24
CA SER A 26 14.15 -12.78 38.79
C SER A 26 12.92 -13.41 38.12
N GLN A 27 12.80 -14.73 38.24
CA GLN A 27 11.62 -15.48 37.73
C GLN A 27 10.31 -15.07 38.42
N LYS A 28 10.38 -14.51 39.64
CA LYS A 28 9.22 -14.03 40.39
C LYS A 28 8.60 -12.80 39.72
N ILE A 29 9.45 -11.87 39.26
CA ILE A 29 8.99 -10.64 38.60
C ILE A 29 8.39 -10.96 37.23
N LEU A 30 8.97 -11.89 36.47
CA LEU A 30 8.37 -12.39 35.23
C LEU A 30 7.00 -13.04 35.45
N ALA A 31 6.85 -13.79 36.55
CA ALA A 31 5.58 -14.42 36.89
C ALA A 31 4.48 -13.39 37.25
N GLU A 32 4.85 -12.34 37.99
CA GLU A 32 3.95 -11.24 38.35
C GLU A 32 3.53 -10.42 37.11
N ASP A 33 4.47 -10.10 36.22
CA ASP A 33 4.23 -9.33 34.98
C ASP A 33 3.30 -10.08 34.00
N LEU A 34 3.48 -11.40 33.88
CA LEU A 34 2.64 -12.24 33.01
C LEU A 34 1.35 -12.71 33.69
N GLY A 35 1.16 -12.46 34.98
CA GLY A 35 0.00 -12.97 35.74
C GLY A 35 -0.06 -14.50 35.87
N ILE A 36 1.09 -15.20 35.74
CA ILE A 36 1.20 -16.66 35.78
C ILE A 36 1.81 -17.10 37.12
N ALA A 37 1.47 -18.30 37.62
CA ALA A 37 2.09 -18.83 38.83
C ALA A 37 3.61 -18.99 38.69
N GLN A 38 4.37 -18.55 39.70
CA GLN A 38 5.84 -18.64 39.73
C GLN A 38 6.37 -20.07 39.51
N SER A 39 5.65 -21.07 40.02
CA SER A 39 5.99 -22.49 39.81
C SER A 39 5.93 -22.89 38.32
N THR A 40 5.00 -22.34 37.56
CA THR A 40 4.85 -22.58 36.11
C THR A 40 6.01 -21.98 35.32
N VAL A 41 6.43 -20.76 35.67
CA VAL A 41 7.62 -20.11 35.09
C VAL A 41 8.89 -20.90 35.43
N SER A 42 9.02 -21.38 36.67
CA SER A 42 10.13 -22.25 37.06
C SER A 42 10.14 -23.58 36.30
N HIS A 43 8.97 -24.19 36.08
CA HIS A 43 8.86 -25.41 35.26
C HIS A 43 9.31 -25.17 33.82
N PHE A 44 8.84 -24.08 33.20
CA PHE A 44 9.25 -23.68 31.86
C PHE A 44 10.78 -23.54 31.77
N LEU A 45 11.38 -22.72 32.64
CA LEU A 45 12.82 -22.42 32.61
C LEU A 45 13.71 -23.62 32.90
N ASN A 46 13.18 -24.66 33.55
CA ASN A 46 13.90 -25.91 33.82
C ASN A 46 13.58 -27.02 32.81
N GLY A 47 12.88 -26.71 31.71
CA GLY A 47 12.58 -27.65 30.64
C GLY A 47 11.56 -28.73 31.02
N LYS A 48 10.72 -28.48 32.03
CA LYS A 48 9.59 -29.34 32.37
C LYS A 48 8.37 -29.00 31.48
N PRO A 49 7.46 -29.94 31.25
CA PRO A 49 6.23 -29.67 30.49
C PRO A 49 5.37 -28.60 31.19
N VAL A 50 4.94 -27.62 30.40
CA VAL A 50 4.03 -26.54 30.81
C VAL A 50 2.90 -26.46 29.80
N ASP A 51 1.70 -26.06 30.25
CA ASP A 51 0.55 -25.86 29.38
C ASP A 51 0.90 -24.96 28.18
N TYR A 52 0.34 -25.29 27.01
CA TYR A 52 0.64 -24.63 25.74
C TYR A 52 0.45 -23.11 25.79
N ALA A 53 -0.63 -22.62 26.42
CA ALA A 53 -0.91 -21.19 26.49
C ALA A 53 0.15 -20.47 27.34
N ASN A 54 0.43 -21.02 28.53
CA ASN A 54 1.46 -20.50 29.43
C ASN A 54 2.85 -20.57 28.79
N PHE A 55 3.16 -21.63 28.02
CA PHE A 55 4.43 -21.77 27.34
C PHE A 55 4.66 -20.66 26.31
N ILE A 56 3.65 -20.34 25.51
CA ILE A 56 3.72 -19.24 24.52
C ILE A 56 3.82 -17.89 25.20
N GLU A 57 3.03 -17.68 26.25
CA GLU A 57 2.98 -16.42 26.97
C GLU A 57 4.32 -16.10 27.65
N ILE A 58 4.96 -17.10 28.25
CA ILE A 58 6.32 -16.97 28.80
C ILE A 58 7.36 -16.73 27.70
N CYS A 59 7.24 -17.40 26.54
CA CYS A 59 8.13 -17.15 25.39
C CYS A 59 8.00 -15.72 24.85
N ARG A 60 6.76 -15.20 24.74
CA ARG A 60 6.48 -13.83 24.31
C ARG A 60 7.08 -12.82 25.30
N GLY A 61 6.88 -13.03 26.60
CA GLY A 61 7.47 -12.17 27.63
C GLY A 61 9.01 -12.15 27.60
N LEU A 62 9.63 -13.26 27.22
CA LEU A 62 11.10 -13.37 27.07
C LEU A 62 11.61 -13.04 25.66
N ASN A 63 10.74 -12.54 24.78
CA ASN A 63 11.03 -12.25 23.37
C ASN A 63 11.77 -13.42 22.67
N GLN A 64 11.23 -14.63 22.83
CA GLN A 64 11.72 -15.86 22.21
C GLN A 64 10.65 -16.46 21.32
N GLU A 65 11.05 -16.95 20.15
CA GLU A 65 10.17 -17.71 19.27
C GLU A 65 9.97 -19.13 19.82
N TRP A 66 8.77 -19.39 20.36
CA TRP A 66 8.47 -20.61 21.10
C TRP A 66 8.71 -21.89 20.28
N ARG A 67 8.58 -21.82 18.93
CA ARG A 67 8.79 -22.98 18.04
C ARG A 67 10.27 -23.34 17.84
N ASP A 68 11.18 -22.39 18.05
CA ASP A 68 12.62 -22.65 17.92
C ASP A 68 13.16 -23.38 19.16
N ILE A 69 12.51 -23.15 20.30
CA ILE A 69 12.92 -23.65 21.61
C ILE A 69 12.03 -24.76 22.17
N ALA A 70 10.81 -24.96 21.65
CA ALA A 70 9.94 -26.06 22.05
C ALA A 70 10.41 -27.40 21.49
N ASP A 71 10.39 -28.41 22.35
CA ASP A 71 10.61 -29.81 21.99
C ASP A 71 9.27 -30.40 21.53
N PHE A 72 9.25 -30.84 20.27
CA PHE A 72 8.08 -31.42 19.62
C PHE A 72 8.18 -32.92 19.44
N GLU A 73 9.18 -33.57 20.06
CA GLU A 73 9.32 -35.03 20.01
C GLU A 73 8.11 -35.71 20.67
N LEU A 74 7.14 -36.05 19.82
CA LEU A 74 6.12 -37.05 20.07
C LEU A 74 6.83 -38.39 20.30
N GLU A 75 6.45 -39.07 21.38
CA GLU A 75 6.77 -40.48 21.57
C GLU A 75 6.48 -41.25 20.27
N SER A 76 7.52 -41.91 19.81
CA SER A 76 7.66 -42.56 18.50
C SER A 76 6.64 -43.67 18.24
N LEU A 77 6.10 -43.70 17.02
CA LEU A 77 6.05 -44.93 16.20
C LEU A 77 6.32 -44.55 14.73
N PRO A 78 7.06 -45.37 13.96
CA PRO A 78 7.48 -45.04 12.61
C PRO A 78 6.39 -45.44 11.61
N ASP A 79 5.83 -44.48 10.88
CA ASP A 79 5.05 -44.78 9.68
C ASP A 79 5.29 -43.71 8.59
N GLU A 80 5.27 -44.21 7.37
CA GLU A 80 5.75 -43.62 6.12
C GLU A 80 5.30 -42.18 5.86
N VAL A 81 6.25 -41.31 5.47
CA VAL A 81 5.96 -39.94 5.01
C VAL A 81 5.29 -40.01 3.64
N LEU A 82 3.96 -40.03 3.61
CA LEU A 82 3.20 -39.71 2.41
C LEU A 82 3.48 -38.25 2.00
N PRO A 83 3.70 -37.97 0.71
CA PRO A 83 4.00 -36.63 0.23
C PRO A 83 2.80 -35.69 0.49
N ARG A 84 3.07 -34.58 1.17
CA ARG A 84 2.08 -33.55 1.49
C ARG A 84 1.71 -32.83 0.19
N SER A 85 0.55 -33.15 -0.40
CA SER A 85 0.01 -32.35 -1.51
C SER A 85 -0.30 -30.93 -1.00
N ALA A 86 0.17 -29.92 -1.73
CA ALA A 86 0.07 -28.51 -1.37
C ALA A 86 -0.55 -27.75 -2.55
N LYS A 87 -1.35 -26.75 -2.25
CA LYS A 87 -1.95 -25.84 -3.23
C LYS A 87 -1.07 -24.62 -3.39
N ILE A 88 -0.48 -24.45 -4.57
CA ILE A 88 0.52 -23.43 -4.86
C ILE A 88 -0.02 -22.48 -5.92
N ALA A 89 -0.07 -21.20 -5.59
CA ALA A 89 -0.37 -20.12 -6.52
C ALA A 89 0.93 -19.53 -7.06
N ILE A 90 1.01 -19.30 -8.38
CA ILE A 90 2.12 -18.55 -9.01
C ILE A 90 1.56 -17.25 -9.58
N ALA A 91 2.09 -16.12 -9.11
CA ALA A 91 1.74 -14.78 -9.59
C ALA A 91 2.85 -14.22 -10.49
N GLN A 92 2.47 -13.72 -11.66
CA GLN A 92 3.36 -13.11 -12.65
C GLN A 92 2.63 -12.00 -13.43
N SER A 93 3.37 -11.00 -13.93
CA SER A 93 2.82 -9.93 -14.77
C SER A 93 2.85 -10.24 -16.26
N SER A 94 3.70 -11.17 -16.72
CA SER A 94 3.84 -11.51 -18.15
C SER A 94 3.60 -13.00 -18.43
N PRO A 95 2.87 -13.36 -19.51
CA PRO A 95 2.50 -14.76 -19.79
C PRO A 95 3.61 -15.63 -20.41
N ASN A 96 4.75 -15.04 -20.82
CA ASN A 96 5.78 -15.71 -21.63
C ASN A 96 7.08 -16.03 -20.86
N ASN A 97 7.00 -16.36 -19.56
CA ASN A 97 8.19 -16.69 -18.80
C ASN A 97 8.52 -18.20 -18.89
N THR A 98 9.66 -18.55 -19.47
CA THR A 98 10.17 -19.93 -19.52
C THR A 98 10.32 -20.55 -18.12
N LEU A 99 10.59 -19.72 -17.09
CA LEU A 99 10.68 -20.15 -15.70
C LEU A 99 9.32 -20.61 -15.14
N PHE A 100 8.23 -19.95 -15.53
CA PHE A 100 6.88 -20.35 -15.10
C PHE A 100 6.54 -21.75 -15.60
N GLN A 101 6.79 -22.03 -16.89
CA GLN A 101 6.52 -23.35 -17.47
C GLN A 101 7.33 -24.45 -16.76
N GLN A 102 8.61 -24.16 -16.45
CA GLN A 102 9.48 -25.08 -15.72
C GLN A 102 9.00 -25.31 -14.27
N LEU A 103 8.60 -24.26 -13.56
CA LEU A 103 8.06 -24.35 -12.20
C LEU A 103 6.74 -25.12 -12.18
N HIS A 104 5.84 -24.82 -13.10
CA HIS A 104 4.54 -25.49 -13.22
C HIS A 104 4.75 -26.99 -13.48
N GLN A 105 5.55 -27.36 -14.48
CA GLN A 105 5.83 -28.77 -14.79
C GLN A 105 6.46 -29.52 -13.60
N ALA A 106 7.45 -28.92 -12.94
CA ALA A 106 8.16 -29.58 -11.85
C ALA A 106 7.30 -29.75 -10.58
N LEU A 107 6.52 -28.74 -10.21
CA LEU A 107 5.64 -28.79 -9.05
C LEU A 107 4.45 -29.74 -9.27
N THR A 108 3.89 -29.79 -10.48
CA THR A 108 2.86 -30.78 -10.85
C THR A 108 3.42 -32.20 -10.87
N ALA A 109 4.63 -32.41 -11.37
CA ALA A 109 5.30 -33.71 -11.34
C ALA A 109 5.61 -34.20 -9.91
N ALA A 110 5.73 -33.28 -8.95
CA ALA A 110 5.87 -33.57 -7.52
C ALA A 110 4.53 -33.78 -6.79
N SER A 111 3.41 -33.92 -7.53
CA SER A 111 2.05 -34.14 -7.00
C SER A 111 1.47 -32.96 -6.20
N HIS A 112 1.87 -31.73 -6.51
CA HIS A 112 1.26 -30.51 -5.97
C HIS A 112 0.23 -29.91 -6.95
N GLU A 113 -0.82 -29.26 -6.42
CA GLU A 113 -1.80 -28.54 -7.23
C GLU A 113 -1.28 -27.11 -7.50
N VAL A 114 -0.95 -26.82 -8.75
CA VAL A 114 -0.38 -25.52 -9.15
C VAL A 114 -1.43 -24.72 -9.91
N PHE A 115 -1.65 -23.48 -9.49
CA PHE A 115 -2.60 -22.56 -10.11
C PHE A 115 -1.87 -21.31 -10.57
N LEU A 116 -2.09 -20.93 -11.82
CA LEU A 116 -1.71 -19.61 -12.30
C LEU A 116 -2.72 -18.60 -11.75
N VAL A 117 -2.22 -17.57 -11.07
CA VAL A 117 -3.06 -16.45 -10.67
C VAL A 117 -3.22 -15.54 -11.88
N SER A 118 -4.19 -15.88 -12.74
CA SER A 118 -4.72 -15.01 -13.79
C SER A 118 -6.15 -14.65 -13.40
N ASN A 119 -6.39 -13.38 -13.07
CA ASN A 119 -7.67 -12.70 -12.82
C ASN A 119 -8.93 -13.59 -12.83
N SER A 120 -9.59 -13.80 -11.69
CA SER A 120 -11.02 -14.21 -11.70
C SER A 120 -11.80 -14.19 -10.38
N SER A 121 -11.36 -13.57 -9.27
CA SER A 121 -12.25 -13.53 -8.08
C SER A 121 -12.25 -12.22 -7.30
N LYS A 122 -13.48 -11.80 -6.98
CA LYS A 122 -13.91 -10.45 -6.63
C LYS A 122 -13.56 -9.99 -5.21
N ASP A 123 -13.14 -10.91 -4.36
CA ASP A 123 -12.65 -10.69 -2.99
C ASP A 123 -11.40 -11.56 -2.84
N GLY A 124 -10.35 -11.12 -2.15
CA GLY A 124 -9.12 -11.91 -1.89
C GLY A 124 -9.31 -13.27 -1.17
N SER A 125 -10.54 -13.79 -1.10
CA SER A 125 -10.93 -15.11 -0.60
C SER A 125 -10.28 -16.28 -1.36
N TYR A 126 -9.94 -16.12 -2.65
CA TYR A 126 -9.25 -17.16 -3.41
C TYR A 126 -7.85 -17.48 -2.87
N LEU A 127 -7.15 -16.47 -2.36
CA LEU A 127 -5.81 -16.64 -1.78
C LEU A 127 -5.83 -17.43 -0.46
N LYS A 128 -6.99 -17.54 0.21
CA LYS A 128 -7.16 -18.33 1.45
C LYS A 128 -7.03 -19.84 1.21
N VAL A 129 -7.21 -20.27 -0.03
CA VAL A 129 -7.22 -21.70 -0.40
C VAL A 129 -5.79 -22.21 -0.67
N PHE A 130 -4.83 -21.31 -0.90
CA PHE A 130 -3.45 -21.68 -1.23
C PHE A 130 -2.56 -21.77 0.01
N ASP A 131 -1.66 -22.74 0.00
CA ASP A 131 -0.61 -22.92 0.99
C ASP A 131 0.58 -21.98 0.72
N TYR A 132 0.89 -21.77 -0.56
CA TYR A 132 2.03 -20.99 -1.02
C TYR A 132 1.64 -20.03 -2.13
N LEU A 133 2.23 -18.84 -2.11
CA LEU A 133 2.22 -17.87 -3.19
C LEU A 133 3.65 -17.64 -3.66
N ILE A 134 3.98 -18.16 -4.84
CA ILE A 134 5.25 -17.88 -5.52
C ILE A 134 5.08 -16.59 -6.32
N LEU A 135 5.87 -15.59 -5.98
CA LEU A 135 5.81 -14.27 -6.61
C LEU A 135 7.01 -14.09 -7.54
N LEU A 136 6.75 -14.03 -8.86
CA LEU A 136 7.78 -13.74 -9.85
C LEU A 136 7.88 -12.22 -10.06
N ILE A 137 9.00 -11.63 -9.63
CA ILE A 137 9.25 -10.19 -9.68
C ILE A 137 10.21 -9.89 -10.84
N SER A 138 9.71 -9.34 -11.94
CA SER A 138 10.50 -8.86 -13.09
C SER A 138 10.61 -7.33 -13.09
N GLU A 139 11.40 -6.76 -14.00
CA GLU A 139 11.49 -5.30 -14.18
C GLU A 139 10.13 -4.66 -14.47
N GLU A 140 9.30 -5.32 -15.28
CA GLU A 140 7.94 -4.86 -15.61
C GLU A 140 6.97 -4.99 -14.42
N SER A 141 7.22 -5.93 -13.51
CA SER A 141 6.31 -6.24 -12.39
C SER A 141 6.66 -5.50 -11.10
N ALA A 142 7.88 -4.98 -10.97
CA ALA A 142 8.39 -4.33 -9.75
C ALA A 142 7.66 -3.02 -9.39
N ALA A 143 6.96 -2.42 -10.37
CA ALA A 143 6.13 -1.24 -10.21
C ALA A 143 4.63 -1.51 -10.48
N SER A 144 4.22 -2.77 -10.68
CA SER A 144 2.83 -3.11 -10.98
C SER A 144 1.95 -3.02 -9.71
N GLU A 145 0.90 -2.20 -9.77
CA GLU A 145 -0.10 -2.06 -8.70
C GLU A 145 -0.81 -3.39 -8.41
N MET A 146 -1.01 -4.26 -9.42
CA MET A 146 -1.61 -5.59 -9.23
C MET A 146 -0.74 -6.47 -8.33
N ILE A 147 0.58 -6.46 -8.55
CA ILE A 147 1.53 -7.22 -7.73
C ILE A 147 1.57 -6.65 -6.30
N LEU A 148 1.53 -5.32 -6.15
CA LEU A 148 1.44 -4.67 -4.85
C LEU A 148 0.16 -5.07 -4.10
N GLU A 149 -1.01 -5.01 -4.74
CA GLU A 149 -2.28 -5.40 -4.13
C GLU A 149 -2.32 -6.91 -3.79
N GLN A 150 -1.76 -7.79 -4.63
CA GLN A 150 -1.67 -9.22 -4.35
C GLN A 150 -0.74 -9.53 -3.17
N VAL A 151 0.41 -8.87 -3.09
CA VAL A 151 1.33 -9.00 -1.96
C VAL A 151 0.67 -8.47 -0.70
N GLN A 152 0.02 -7.31 -0.75
CA GLN A 152 -0.72 -6.75 0.38
C GLN A 152 -1.82 -7.71 0.86
N LEU A 153 -2.66 -8.23 -0.03
CA LEU A 153 -3.70 -9.20 0.31
C LEU A 153 -3.12 -10.50 0.88
N ALA A 154 -2.03 -11.02 0.29
CA ALA A 154 -1.37 -12.22 0.78
C ALA A 154 -0.76 -12.02 2.17
N GLN A 155 -0.18 -10.85 2.45
CA GLN A 155 0.31 -10.50 3.78
C GLN A 155 -0.80 -10.30 4.80
N GLU A 156 -1.89 -9.64 4.42
CA GLU A 156 -3.07 -9.50 5.25
C GLU A 156 -3.63 -10.88 5.64
N LEU A 157 -3.71 -11.82 4.70
CA LEU A 157 -4.11 -13.20 4.96
C LEU A 157 -3.08 -13.95 5.81
N HIS A 158 -1.79 -13.81 5.53
CA HIS A 158 -0.73 -14.42 6.32
C HIS A 158 -0.77 -13.97 7.79
N ASN A 159 -1.12 -12.71 8.03
CA ASN A 159 -1.25 -12.14 9.37
C ASN A 159 -2.56 -12.51 10.09
N LEU A 160 -3.59 -12.93 9.34
CA LEU A 160 -4.91 -13.32 9.86
C LEU A 160 -5.06 -14.83 10.07
N THR A 161 -4.48 -15.64 9.18
CA THR A 161 -4.48 -17.10 9.24
C THR A 161 -3.08 -17.59 9.51
N ALA A 162 -2.93 -18.39 10.58
CA ALA A 162 -1.65 -18.79 11.16
C ALA A 162 -0.77 -19.74 10.30
N GLN A 163 -0.67 -19.52 8.97
CA GLN A 163 0.40 -19.97 8.06
C GLN A 163 0.12 -19.84 6.54
N LYS A 164 -0.98 -19.22 6.04
CA LYS A 164 -1.36 -19.32 4.61
C LYS A 164 -1.90 -18.03 3.98
N PRO A 165 -1.51 -17.70 2.73
CA PRO A 165 -0.44 -18.34 1.96
C PRO A 165 0.95 -17.87 2.43
N ALA A 166 1.96 -18.75 2.37
CA ALA A 166 3.36 -18.36 2.54
C ALA A 166 3.89 -17.70 1.26
N ILE A 167 4.54 -16.54 1.37
CA ILE A 167 5.00 -15.77 0.21
C ILE A 167 6.46 -16.12 -0.10
N LEU A 168 6.73 -16.57 -1.32
CA LEU A 168 8.05 -16.94 -1.81
C LEU A 168 8.45 -16.01 -2.98
N PRO A 169 9.14 -14.90 -2.71
CA PRO A 169 9.53 -13.95 -3.74
C PRO A 169 10.76 -14.40 -4.53
N ILE A 170 10.64 -14.36 -5.86
CA ILE A 170 11.68 -14.73 -6.82
C ILE A 170 11.88 -13.57 -7.77
N CYS A 171 13.04 -12.91 -7.70
CA CYS A 171 13.43 -11.90 -8.66
C CYS A 171 13.88 -12.58 -9.96
N VAL A 172 13.34 -12.14 -11.10
CA VAL A 172 13.63 -12.66 -12.44
C VAL A 172 14.30 -11.54 -13.23
N GLU A 173 15.59 -11.72 -13.56
CA GLU A 173 16.36 -10.79 -14.41
C GLU A 173 16.28 -9.31 -13.97
N LEU A 174 16.25 -9.07 -12.65
CA LEU A 174 15.99 -7.75 -12.10
C LEU A 174 17.26 -6.88 -12.09
N ASN A 175 17.38 -5.95 -13.04
CA ASN A 175 18.50 -5.02 -13.17
C ASN A 175 18.18 -3.58 -12.73
N ALA A 176 16.94 -3.31 -12.30
CA ALA A 176 16.43 -2.00 -11.92
C ALA A 176 16.04 -1.95 -10.43
N PRO A 177 15.98 -0.74 -9.82
CA PRO A 177 15.54 -0.59 -8.43
C PRO A 177 14.06 -0.96 -8.28
N VAL A 178 13.75 -1.73 -7.24
CA VAL A 178 12.38 -2.12 -6.86
C VAL A 178 11.66 -0.92 -6.22
N SER A 179 10.35 -0.79 -6.43
CA SER A 179 9.53 0.27 -5.83
C SER A 179 9.63 0.24 -4.28
N PHE A 180 9.60 1.42 -3.67
CA PHE A 180 9.67 1.56 -2.20
C PHE A 180 8.53 0.81 -1.50
N ASP A 181 7.34 0.81 -2.09
CA ASP A 181 6.17 0.13 -1.54
C ASP A 181 6.35 -1.39 -1.53
N LEU A 182 6.83 -1.98 -2.63
CA LEU A 182 7.11 -3.42 -2.69
C LEU A 182 8.25 -3.84 -1.76
N LEU A 183 9.25 -2.97 -1.57
CA LEU A 183 10.33 -3.20 -0.60
C LEU A 183 9.81 -3.23 0.84
N ASN A 184 8.88 -2.34 1.19
CA ASN A 184 8.26 -2.32 2.52
C ASN A 184 7.38 -3.55 2.75
N TYR A 185 6.61 -3.96 1.75
CA TYR A 185 5.82 -5.18 1.87
C TYR A 185 6.72 -6.42 1.98
N LEU A 186 7.79 -6.54 1.20
CA LEU A 186 8.69 -7.70 1.29
C LEU A 186 9.69 -7.62 2.46
N ALA A 187 9.59 -6.62 3.35
CA ALA A 187 10.49 -6.46 4.48
C ALA A 187 10.42 -7.69 5.41
N GLY A 188 11.57 -8.32 5.66
CA GLY A 188 11.67 -9.54 6.49
C GLY A 188 11.39 -10.85 5.76
N ILE A 189 11.02 -10.81 4.47
CA ILE A 189 10.88 -12.01 3.62
C ILE A 189 12.14 -12.17 2.78
N GLN A 190 12.75 -13.36 2.80
CA GLN A 190 13.97 -13.63 2.07
C GLN A 190 13.67 -13.94 0.58
N PRO A 191 14.12 -13.10 -0.37
CA PRO A 191 13.97 -13.38 -1.80
C PRO A 191 15.13 -14.21 -2.35
N TRP A 192 14.83 -14.94 -3.43
CA TRP A 192 15.84 -15.54 -4.31
C TRP A 192 15.92 -14.81 -5.65
N HIS A 193 17.10 -14.82 -6.29
CA HIS A 193 17.32 -14.21 -7.61
C HIS A 193 17.61 -15.30 -8.64
N TRP A 194 16.78 -15.38 -9.67
CA TRP A 194 17.01 -16.19 -10.87
C TRP A 194 17.68 -15.32 -11.93
N ARG A 195 18.92 -15.68 -12.31
CA ARG A 195 19.75 -14.88 -13.24
C ARG A 195 19.81 -15.48 -14.63
N CYS A 196 19.71 -16.80 -14.74
CA CYS A 196 19.77 -17.51 -16.01
C CYS A 196 19.15 -18.92 -15.90
N VAL A 197 18.99 -19.58 -17.04
CA VAL A 197 18.42 -20.94 -17.15
C VAL A 197 19.16 -22.00 -16.32
N ALA A 198 20.46 -21.80 -16.02
CA ALA A 198 21.23 -22.71 -15.19
C ALA A 198 20.79 -22.70 -13.70
N ASP A 199 20.13 -21.62 -13.24
CA ASP A 199 19.62 -21.50 -11.87
C ASP A 199 18.28 -22.22 -11.69
N SER A 200 17.57 -22.54 -12.79
CA SER A 200 16.23 -23.13 -12.73
C SER A 200 16.18 -24.45 -11.96
N SER A 201 17.14 -25.35 -12.18
CA SER A 201 17.17 -26.67 -11.52
C SER A 201 17.36 -26.54 -10.00
N LYS A 202 18.20 -25.60 -9.58
CA LYS A 202 18.50 -25.33 -8.16
C LYS A 202 17.34 -24.64 -7.47
N LEU A 203 16.74 -23.65 -8.13
CA LEU A 203 15.57 -22.94 -7.65
C LEU A 203 14.39 -23.90 -7.45
N ILE A 204 14.11 -24.76 -8.44
CA ILE A 204 13.04 -25.76 -8.37
C ILE A 204 13.29 -26.75 -7.21
N SER A 205 14.51 -27.28 -7.08
CA SER A 205 14.87 -28.18 -5.98
C SER A 205 14.70 -27.52 -4.61
N GLY A 206 15.09 -26.25 -4.48
CA GLY A 206 14.94 -25.48 -3.27
C GLY A 206 13.47 -25.23 -2.89
N ILE A 207 12.61 -24.87 -3.85
CA ILE A 207 11.17 -24.68 -3.61
C ILE A 207 10.50 -26.00 -3.23
N LEU A 208 10.81 -27.10 -3.92
CA LEU A 208 10.29 -28.43 -3.57
C LEU A 208 10.69 -28.84 -2.14
N THR A 209 11.89 -28.48 -1.71
CA THR A 209 12.36 -28.72 -0.33
C THR A 209 11.57 -27.87 0.68
N VAL A 210 11.37 -26.58 0.39
CA VAL A 210 10.56 -25.66 1.22
C VAL A 210 9.13 -26.18 1.38
N VAL A 211 8.51 -26.62 0.28
CA VAL A 211 7.14 -27.16 0.29
C VAL A 211 7.07 -28.49 1.05
N LYS A 212 8.02 -29.41 0.83
CA LYS A 212 8.10 -30.71 1.51
C LYS A 212 8.27 -30.56 3.02
N GLU A 213 9.08 -29.60 3.45
CA GLU A 213 9.35 -29.34 4.87
C GLU A 213 8.31 -28.42 5.53
N GLY A 214 7.40 -27.82 4.76
CA GLY A 214 6.38 -26.92 5.29
C GLY A 214 6.92 -25.57 5.76
N ARG A 215 8.05 -25.11 5.20
CA ARG A 215 8.67 -23.82 5.57
C ARG A 215 7.90 -22.66 4.95
N THR A 216 7.80 -21.54 5.65
CA THR A 216 7.06 -20.35 5.15
C THR A 216 7.93 -19.32 4.43
N SER A 217 9.24 -19.56 4.31
CA SER A 217 10.19 -18.66 3.68
C SER A 217 11.32 -19.41 2.98
N LEU A 218 11.97 -18.74 2.03
CA LEU A 218 13.17 -19.23 1.37
C LEU A 218 14.38 -19.09 2.30
N SER A 219 15.37 -19.99 2.19
CA SER A 219 16.56 -19.97 3.05
C SER A 219 17.51 -18.81 2.68
N ALA A 220 18.02 -18.14 3.71
CA ALA A 220 19.03 -17.08 3.58
C ALA A 220 20.45 -17.60 3.31
N ASP A 221 20.73 -18.87 3.62
CA ASP A 221 22.04 -19.51 3.42
C ASP A 221 22.18 -20.16 2.02
N HIS A 222 21.24 -19.88 1.12
CA HIS A 222 21.22 -20.43 -0.24
C HIS A 222 21.96 -19.51 -1.22
N GLU A 223 22.64 -20.06 -2.22
CA GLU A 223 23.41 -19.29 -3.23
C GLU A 223 22.56 -18.34 -4.10
N LEU A 224 21.24 -18.58 -4.16
CA LEU A 224 20.27 -17.72 -4.84
C LEU A 224 19.75 -16.60 -3.93
N ALA A 225 20.06 -16.61 -2.63
CA ALA A 225 19.59 -15.61 -1.67
C ALA A 225 20.18 -14.23 -1.99
N VAL A 226 19.31 -13.22 -2.07
CA VAL A 226 19.71 -11.83 -2.27
C VAL A 226 19.12 -10.94 -1.20
N ASN A 227 19.78 -9.81 -0.94
CA ASN A 227 19.21 -8.78 -0.09
C ASN A 227 18.64 -7.67 -0.99
N LEU A 228 17.32 -7.53 -1.00
CA LEU A 228 16.59 -6.51 -1.78
C LEU A 228 17.12 -5.08 -1.51
N SER A 229 17.53 -4.77 -0.28
CA SER A 229 18.10 -3.45 0.07
C SER A 229 19.44 -3.16 -0.62
N LYS A 230 20.24 -4.19 -0.95
CA LYS A 230 21.50 -4.01 -1.70
C LYS A 230 21.28 -3.74 -3.18
N ILE A 231 20.13 -4.16 -3.72
CA ILE A 231 19.71 -3.87 -5.10
C ILE A 231 19.08 -2.45 -5.17
N ALA A 232 18.50 -1.97 -4.06
CA ALA A 232 17.90 -0.64 -3.94
C ALA A 232 18.89 0.51 -3.63
N HIS A 233 20.07 0.21 -3.04
CA HIS A 233 21.04 1.23 -2.63
C HIS A 233 22.26 1.31 -3.56
N THR A 234 22.15 2.11 -4.63
CA THR A 234 23.31 2.89 -5.10
C THR A 234 23.07 4.35 -4.72
N LYS A 235 23.77 4.79 -3.67
CA LYS A 235 23.80 6.20 -3.24
C LYS A 235 24.33 7.08 -4.36
N GLN A 236 23.66 8.21 -4.54
CA GLN A 236 24.05 9.36 -5.34
C GLN A 236 25.55 9.69 -5.20
N SER A 237 26.24 9.76 -6.33
CA SER A 237 27.43 10.59 -6.50
C SER A 237 27.04 11.73 -7.43
N ILE A 238 27.17 12.96 -6.96
CA ILE A 238 26.94 14.16 -7.76
C ILE A 238 28.22 14.48 -8.55
N ILE A 239 28.00 14.93 -9.79
CA ILE A 239 28.90 15.64 -10.73
C ILE A 239 29.70 14.76 -11.71
N GLN A 240 29.10 14.50 -12.88
CA GLN A 240 29.52 14.98 -14.21
C GLN A 240 28.47 14.53 -15.27
N PRO A 241 28.24 15.28 -16.36
CA PRO A 241 27.18 14.95 -17.31
C PRO A 241 27.58 13.72 -18.13
N LEU A 242 26.91 12.61 -17.87
CA LEU A 242 26.97 11.36 -18.60
C LEU A 242 25.54 11.05 -19.12
N PRO A 243 25.41 10.23 -20.18
CA PRO A 243 24.35 10.33 -21.18
C PRO A 243 22.96 10.22 -20.55
N ALA A 244 22.00 10.94 -21.15
CA ALA A 244 20.64 11.17 -20.66
C ALA A 244 20.10 10.01 -19.81
N ALA A 245 20.02 10.21 -18.49
CA ALA A 245 19.43 9.24 -17.57
C ALA A 245 18.05 8.81 -18.08
N ALA A 246 17.76 7.50 -18.00
CA ALA A 246 16.48 6.95 -18.41
C ALA A 246 15.32 7.70 -17.71
N PRO A 247 14.19 7.95 -18.40
CA PRO A 247 13.06 8.64 -17.82
C PRO A 247 12.55 7.90 -16.58
N GLU A 248 12.08 8.65 -15.58
CA GLU A 248 11.50 8.08 -14.36
C GLU A 248 10.26 7.25 -14.68
N LEU A 249 10.12 6.09 -14.03
CA LEU A 249 8.95 5.22 -14.17
C LEU A 249 7.66 5.99 -13.82
N PRO A 250 6.62 5.94 -14.67
CA PRO A 250 5.32 6.53 -14.37
C PRO A 250 4.63 5.72 -13.27
N GLY A 251 4.36 6.34 -12.13
CA GLY A 251 3.66 5.71 -11.02
C GLY A 251 3.89 6.48 -9.72
N GLY A 252 3.01 6.27 -8.75
CA GLY A 252 3.14 6.84 -7.40
C GLY A 252 3.26 8.37 -7.35
N GLN A 253 3.85 8.83 -6.25
CA GLN A 253 4.16 10.25 -6.03
C GLN A 253 5.32 10.68 -6.94
N VAL A 254 5.16 11.82 -7.61
CA VAL A 254 6.23 12.45 -8.39
C VAL A 254 7.17 13.22 -7.46
N ASP A 255 8.45 12.86 -7.48
CA ASP A 255 9.51 13.47 -6.66
C ASP A 255 9.53 15.00 -6.79
N LEU A 256 9.96 15.69 -5.73
CA LEU A 256 10.02 17.16 -5.69
C LEU A 256 10.97 17.74 -6.75
N ALA A 257 12.10 17.08 -7.00
CA ALA A 257 13.09 17.47 -7.99
C ALA A 257 12.81 16.92 -9.40
N SER A 258 11.77 16.08 -9.54
CA SER A 258 11.42 15.49 -10.83
C SER A 258 11.06 16.56 -11.85
N ARG A 259 11.74 16.52 -12.99
CA ARG A 259 11.40 17.36 -14.15
C ARG A 259 10.04 17.00 -14.74
N PHE A 260 9.44 15.86 -14.41
CA PHE A 260 8.21 15.38 -15.06
C PHE A 260 6.93 15.88 -14.38
N TYR A 261 7.04 16.67 -13.32
CA TYR A 261 5.87 17.32 -12.72
C TYR A 261 5.44 18.54 -13.54
N ILE A 262 4.19 18.53 -14.00
CA ILE A 262 3.56 19.65 -14.68
C ILE A 262 2.69 20.41 -13.70
N GLU A 263 2.99 21.69 -13.51
CA GLU A 263 2.17 22.59 -12.70
C GLU A 263 0.83 22.88 -13.39
N ARG A 264 -0.21 23.03 -12.57
CA ARG A 264 -1.57 23.34 -12.99
C ARG A 264 -1.96 24.73 -12.53
N HIS A 265 -1.28 25.75 -13.07
CA HIS A 265 -1.56 27.13 -12.71
C HIS A 265 -3.07 27.46 -12.82
N PRO A 266 -3.70 28.07 -11.80
CA PRO A 266 -3.11 28.67 -10.59
C PRO A 266 -3.15 27.78 -9.33
N ILE A 267 -3.34 26.47 -9.45
CA ILE A 267 -3.61 25.56 -8.33
C ILE A 267 -2.47 25.58 -7.30
N GLU A 268 -1.23 25.37 -7.73
CA GLU A 268 -0.06 25.32 -6.86
C GLU A 268 0.11 26.65 -6.12
N SER A 269 0.06 27.78 -6.84
CA SER A 269 0.19 29.12 -6.26
C SER A 269 -0.87 29.38 -5.18
N ARG A 270 -2.14 29.04 -5.44
CA ARG A 270 -3.22 29.17 -4.45
C ARG A 270 -2.98 28.29 -3.22
N CYS A 271 -2.45 27.08 -3.41
CA CYS A 271 -2.12 26.21 -2.29
C CYS A 271 -0.98 26.78 -1.44
N TYR A 272 0.05 27.33 -2.07
CA TYR A 272 1.18 27.97 -1.39
C TYR A 272 0.72 29.21 -0.61
N GLU A 273 -0.06 30.10 -1.23
CA GLU A 273 -0.64 31.26 -0.54
C GLU A 273 -1.49 30.85 0.67
N THR A 274 -2.28 29.79 0.52
CA THR A 274 -3.18 29.33 1.58
C THR A 274 -2.43 28.65 2.72
N ILE A 275 -1.46 27.77 2.43
CA ILE A 275 -0.74 27.04 3.47
C ILE A 275 0.13 27.95 4.33
N SER A 276 0.53 29.11 3.81
CA SER A 276 1.21 30.14 4.59
C SER A 276 0.31 30.80 5.64
N GLN A 277 -1.01 30.72 5.49
CA GLN A 277 -1.94 31.32 6.45
C GLN A 277 -1.96 30.56 7.79
N PRO A 278 -2.21 31.25 8.91
CA PRO A 278 -2.38 30.59 10.20
C PRO A 278 -3.67 29.76 10.23
N GLY A 279 -3.62 28.54 10.77
CA GLY A 279 -4.80 27.68 10.83
C GLY A 279 -5.24 27.09 9.49
N ALA A 280 -4.40 27.12 8.46
CA ALA A 280 -4.79 26.78 7.09
C ALA A 280 -5.36 25.36 6.95
N LEU A 281 -6.37 25.21 6.09
CA LEU A 281 -6.95 23.93 5.71
C LEU A 281 -7.08 23.88 4.19
N ILE A 282 -6.40 22.94 3.55
CA ILE A 282 -6.47 22.67 2.11
C ILE A 282 -7.04 21.27 1.91
N ARG A 283 -7.98 21.14 0.98
CA ARG A 283 -8.60 19.85 0.65
C ARG A 283 -8.40 19.54 -0.81
N ILE A 284 -7.69 18.48 -1.11
CA ILE A 284 -7.37 18.07 -2.48
C ILE A 284 -8.23 16.85 -2.80
N LYS A 285 -9.06 16.97 -3.85
CA LYS A 285 -9.92 15.89 -4.34
C LYS A 285 -9.74 15.69 -5.84
N ALA A 286 -9.77 14.44 -6.26
CA ALA A 286 -9.80 14.01 -7.66
C ALA A 286 -9.84 12.46 -7.69
N PRO A 287 -10.12 11.84 -8.83
CA PRO A 287 -9.88 10.41 -9.03
C PRO A 287 -8.44 10.00 -8.69
N ARG A 288 -8.20 8.69 -8.49
CA ARG A 288 -6.84 8.18 -8.27
C ARG A 288 -5.95 8.54 -9.47
N GLN A 289 -4.64 8.56 -9.24
CA GLN A 289 -3.64 8.80 -10.30
C GLN A 289 -3.73 10.17 -11.02
N MET A 290 -4.42 11.15 -10.41
CA MET A 290 -4.47 12.55 -10.85
C MET A 290 -3.34 13.43 -10.26
N GLY A 291 -2.43 12.87 -9.48
CA GLY A 291 -1.28 13.61 -8.90
C GLY A 291 -1.60 14.38 -7.62
N LYS A 292 -2.57 13.91 -6.82
CA LYS A 292 -2.95 14.52 -5.54
C LYS A 292 -1.81 14.47 -4.51
N THR A 293 -1.23 13.29 -4.28
CA THR A 293 -0.08 13.07 -3.40
C THR A 293 1.12 13.91 -3.82
N SER A 294 1.39 13.99 -5.13
CA SER A 294 2.45 14.85 -5.69
C SER A 294 2.25 16.34 -5.39
N LEU A 295 1.01 16.83 -5.39
CA LEU A 295 0.69 18.20 -4.99
C LEU A 295 0.85 18.37 -3.48
N MET A 296 0.34 17.44 -2.66
CA MET A 296 0.49 17.48 -1.20
C MET A 296 1.96 17.58 -0.79
N ALA A 297 2.82 16.74 -1.35
CA ALA A 297 4.26 16.74 -1.06
C ALA A 297 4.90 18.11 -1.35
N ARG A 298 4.51 18.77 -2.44
CA ARG A 298 5.01 20.11 -2.80
C ARG A 298 4.51 21.20 -1.86
N ILE A 299 3.25 21.11 -1.40
CA ILE A 299 2.71 22.05 -0.41
C ILE A 299 3.41 21.86 0.93
N LEU A 300 3.65 20.63 1.36
CA LEU A 300 4.43 20.32 2.55
C LEU A 300 5.84 20.88 2.42
N HIS A 301 6.55 20.59 1.32
CA HIS A 301 7.88 21.14 1.09
C HIS A 301 7.92 22.67 1.13
N HIS A 302 6.93 23.34 0.53
CA HIS A 302 6.81 24.79 0.61
C HIS A 302 6.62 25.29 2.05
N ALA A 303 5.78 24.62 2.84
CA ALA A 303 5.58 24.95 4.26
C ALA A 303 6.86 24.72 5.09
N GLU A 304 7.62 23.67 4.78
CA GLU A 304 8.92 23.38 5.40
C GLU A 304 9.95 24.49 5.12
N GLN A 305 10.03 24.96 3.87
CA GLN A 305 10.87 26.09 3.49
C GLN A 305 10.51 27.39 4.23
N GLN A 306 9.25 27.54 4.65
CA GLN A 306 8.78 28.64 5.49
C GLN A 306 8.97 28.41 7.00
N GLY A 307 9.68 27.35 7.38
CA GLY A 307 10.01 27.03 8.78
C GLY A 307 8.94 26.24 9.53
N SER A 308 7.91 25.72 8.86
CA SER A 308 6.97 24.76 9.47
C SER A 308 7.65 23.40 9.64
N ARG A 309 7.33 22.70 10.72
CA ARG A 309 7.49 21.23 10.75
C ARG A 309 6.41 20.62 9.87
N THR A 310 6.73 19.57 9.15
CA THR A 310 5.81 18.92 8.21
C THR A 310 5.75 17.43 8.46
N VAL A 311 4.55 16.87 8.44
CA VAL A 311 4.33 15.42 8.56
C VAL A 311 3.43 15.00 7.42
N ALA A 312 3.81 13.95 6.68
CA ALA A 312 2.97 13.29 5.70
C ALA A 312 2.53 11.94 6.27
N LEU A 313 1.23 11.76 6.48
CA LEU A 313 0.65 10.53 6.99
C LEU A 313 -0.24 9.92 5.91
N SER A 314 0.10 8.71 5.47
CA SER A 314 -0.78 7.93 4.59
C SER A 314 -1.56 6.89 5.39
N PHE A 315 -2.88 6.83 5.17
CA PHE A 315 -3.73 5.79 5.73
C PHE A 315 -3.55 4.42 5.07
N GLN A 316 -2.72 4.29 4.03
CA GLN A 316 -2.34 2.98 3.52
C GLN A 316 -1.57 2.13 4.54
N LEU A 317 -0.77 2.79 5.38
CA LEU A 317 0.05 2.14 6.41
C LEU A 317 -0.78 1.59 7.58
N ALA A 318 -2.03 2.04 7.73
CA ALA A 318 -2.93 1.53 8.73
C ALA A 318 -3.47 0.15 8.32
N ASN A 319 -3.18 -0.86 9.14
CA ASN A 319 -3.79 -2.18 8.99
C ASN A 319 -5.26 -2.15 9.42
N ARG A 320 -6.02 -3.19 9.04
CA ARG A 320 -7.46 -3.29 9.35
C ARG A 320 -7.80 -3.24 10.84
N ARG A 321 -6.89 -3.65 11.74
CA ARG A 321 -7.14 -3.60 13.20
C ARG A 321 -7.17 -2.17 13.72
N ILE A 322 -6.44 -1.26 13.08
CA ILE A 322 -6.44 0.16 13.42
C ILE A 322 -7.81 0.78 13.11
N PHE A 323 -8.51 0.29 12.08
CA PHE A 323 -9.87 0.69 11.74
C PHE A 323 -10.96 -0.07 12.52
N ALA A 324 -10.63 -0.68 13.67
CA ALA A 324 -11.62 -1.40 14.48
C ALA A 324 -12.61 -0.47 15.21
N ASN A 325 -12.15 0.68 15.70
CA ASN A 325 -12.97 1.72 16.34
C ASN A 325 -12.22 3.06 16.38
N SER A 326 -12.95 4.14 16.67
CA SER A 326 -12.42 5.51 16.69
C SER A 326 -11.27 5.70 17.68
N ASP A 327 -11.29 5.03 18.84
CA ASP A 327 -10.26 5.16 19.87
C ASP A 327 -8.92 4.59 19.41
N THR A 328 -8.94 3.37 18.89
CA THR A 328 -7.76 2.68 18.35
C THR A 328 -7.17 3.46 17.18
N PHE A 329 -8.05 3.97 16.32
CA PHE A 329 -7.66 4.80 15.18
C PHE A 329 -7.00 6.11 15.62
N LEU A 330 -7.60 6.85 16.55
CA LEU A 330 -7.05 8.11 17.04
C LEU A 330 -5.73 7.93 17.79
N GLN A 331 -5.59 6.83 18.53
CA GLN A 331 -4.34 6.49 19.19
C GLN A 331 -3.23 6.21 18.17
N TRP A 332 -3.53 5.42 17.13
CA TRP A 332 -2.59 5.17 16.02
C TRP A 332 -2.24 6.45 15.27
N PHE A 333 -3.22 7.31 15.02
CA PHE A 333 -3.03 8.60 14.37
C PHE A 333 -2.07 9.49 15.18
N CYS A 334 -2.31 9.64 16.48
CA CYS A 334 -1.45 10.42 17.36
C CYS A 334 -0.06 9.80 17.50
N ALA A 335 0.03 8.47 17.58
CA ALA A 335 1.30 7.75 17.63
C ALA A 335 2.11 7.98 16.36
N SER A 336 1.49 7.91 15.18
CA SER A 336 2.17 8.08 13.90
C SER A 336 2.69 9.50 13.73
N VAL A 337 1.88 10.51 14.04
CA VAL A 337 2.32 11.92 14.00
C VAL A 337 3.39 12.17 15.07
N GLY A 338 3.21 11.61 16.27
CA GLY A 338 4.16 11.71 17.36
C GLY A 338 5.51 11.08 17.03
N GLN A 339 5.53 9.93 16.37
CA GLN A 339 6.74 9.23 15.95
C GLN A 339 7.56 10.07 14.97
N GLU A 340 6.93 10.62 13.93
CA GLU A 340 7.59 11.49 12.94
C GLU A 340 8.18 12.76 13.56
N LEU A 341 7.58 13.24 14.65
CA LEU A 341 8.02 14.44 15.36
C LEU A 341 8.92 14.15 16.57
N GLY A 342 9.25 12.88 16.84
CA GLY A 342 10.06 12.47 18.00
C GLY A 342 9.37 12.69 19.36
N MET A 343 8.04 12.66 19.40
CA MET A 343 7.19 12.94 20.57
C MET A 343 6.35 11.74 21.02
N LEU A 344 6.64 10.54 20.52
CA LEU A 344 5.88 9.31 20.80
C LEU A 344 5.81 8.99 22.30
N GLU A 345 6.89 9.24 23.05
CA GLU A 345 6.99 8.94 24.49
C GLU A 345 5.98 9.72 25.36
N GLN A 346 5.44 10.83 24.85
CA GLN A 346 4.47 11.64 25.58
C GLN A 346 3.03 11.17 25.37
N LEU A 347 2.77 10.32 24.38
CA LEU A 347 1.43 9.86 24.04
C LEU A 347 0.75 9.10 25.19
N PRO A 348 1.40 8.16 25.90
CA PRO A 348 0.76 7.42 26.98
C PRO A 348 0.18 8.33 28.07
N LYS A 349 0.88 9.42 28.41
CA LYS A 349 0.43 10.39 29.43
C LYS A 349 -0.87 11.09 29.05
N CYS A 350 -1.07 11.39 27.76
CA CYS A 350 -2.33 11.95 27.28
C CYS A 350 -3.46 10.94 27.24
N TRP A 351 -3.13 9.66 27.05
CA TRP A 351 -4.10 8.59 26.88
C TRP A 351 -4.56 7.95 28.19
N GLU A 352 -3.88 8.21 29.32
CA GLU A 352 -4.30 7.78 30.67
C GLU A 352 -5.72 8.24 31.03
N LEU A 353 -6.16 9.38 30.50
CA LEU A 353 -7.49 9.94 30.76
C LEU A 353 -8.52 9.61 29.67
N ALA A 354 -8.18 8.79 28.67
CA ALA A 354 -9.06 8.52 27.53
C ALA A 354 -10.44 8.03 27.93
N ASP A 355 -10.54 7.17 28.95
CA ASP A 355 -11.80 6.64 29.47
C ASP A 355 -12.69 7.71 30.13
N LEU A 356 -12.11 8.84 30.56
CA LEU A 356 -12.80 9.92 31.28
C LEU A 356 -13.24 11.07 30.37
N ILE A 357 -12.38 11.45 29.41
CA ILE A 357 -12.60 12.64 28.57
C ILE A 357 -12.80 12.31 27.08
N GLY A 358 -12.60 11.06 26.69
CA GLY A 358 -12.72 10.57 25.31
C GLY A 358 -11.49 10.83 24.44
N SER A 359 -11.27 9.97 23.45
CA SER A 359 -10.10 9.99 22.56
C SER A 359 -9.96 11.29 21.73
N ASN A 360 -11.08 11.93 21.37
CA ASN A 360 -11.06 13.22 20.69
C ASN A 360 -10.38 14.31 21.54
N GLN A 361 -10.69 14.35 22.84
CA GLN A 361 -10.13 15.33 23.75
C GLN A 361 -8.67 14.98 24.08
N CYS A 362 -8.33 13.69 24.19
CA CYS A 362 -6.94 13.24 24.35
C CYS A 362 -6.09 13.64 23.14
N CYS A 363 -6.58 13.43 21.91
CA CYS A 363 -5.91 13.88 20.68
C CYS A 363 -5.70 15.41 20.72
N LYS A 364 -6.75 16.18 21.04
CA LYS A 364 -6.64 17.64 21.17
C LYS A 364 -5.57 18.05 22.19
N ALA A 365 -5.57 17.43 23.38
CA ALA A 365 -4.61 17.71 24.44
C ALA A 365 -3.17 17.36 24.03
N TYR A 366 -2.97 16.22 23.34
CA TYR A 366 -1.67 15.81 22.83
C TYR A 366 -1.10 16.83 21.84
N PHE A 367 -1.93 17.30 20.91
CA PHE A 367 -1.54 18.34 19.97
C PHE A 367 -1.23 19.66 20.67
N GLU A 368 -2.06 20.12 21.61
CA GLU A 368 -1.82 21.39 22.32
C GLU A 368 -0.57 21.36 23.20
N GLN A 369 -0.40 20.32 23.99
CA GLN A 369 0.64 20.28 25.04
C GLN A 369 2.02 19.94 24.47
N TYR A 370 2.08 19.08 23.44
CA TYR A 370 3.35 18.54 22.96
C TYR A 370 3.65 18.98 21.53
N LEU A 371 2.70 18.82 20.60
CA LEU A 371 2.99 19.08 19.20
C LEU A 371 2.96 20.57 18.85
N LEU A 372 2.13 21.38 19.49
CA LEU A 372 1.88 22.79 19.18
C LEU A 372 2.27 23.74 20.32
N SER A 373 3.07 23.26 21.29
CA SER A 373 3.52 24.03 22.47
C SER A 373 4.08 25.42 22.10
N GLU A 374 4.14 26.34 23.06
CA GLU A 374 4.51 27.74 22.80
C GLU A 374 5.88 27.91 22.11
N SER A 375 6.85 27.09 22.48
CA SER A 375 8.20 27.07 21.88
C SER A 375 8.25 26.41 20.50
N SER A 376 7.19 25.74 20.08
CA SER A 376 7.18 24.93 18.88
C SER A 376 6.90 25.77 17.62
N ARG A 377 7.59 25.41 16.53
CA ARG A 377 7.34 25.94 15.18
C ARG A 377 5.95 25.48 14.68
N PRO A 378 5.31 26.18 13.73
CA PRO A 378 4.08 25.70 13.10
C PRO A 378 4.19 24.24 12.64
N LEU A 379 3.09 23.51 12.69
CA LEU A 379 2.99 22.13 12.22
C LEU A 379 2.02 22.08 11.06
N THR A 380 2.49 21.57 9.92
CA THR A 380 1.67 21.31 8.74
C THR A 380 1.56 19.80 8.55
N LEU A 381 0.34 19.28 8.67
CA LEU A 381 0.04 17.86 8.55
C LEU A 381 -0.63 17.59 7.20
N GLY A 382 -0.05 16.70 6.39
CA GLY A 382 -0.66 16.17 5.19
C GLY A 382 -1.23 14.79 5.46
N LEU A 383 -2.53 14.62 5.21
CA LEU A 383 -3.23 13.34 5.31
C LEU A 383 -3.49 12.84 3.90
N ASP A 384 -2.86 11.74 3.53
CA ASP A 384 -3.06 11.08 2.25
C ASP A 384 -4.03 9.90 2.37
N GLU A 385 -4.78 9.69 1.30
CA GLU A 385 -5.70 8.56 1.15
C GLU A 385 -6.76 8.49 2.25
N SER A 386 -7.27 9.66 2.64
CA SER A 386 -8.34 9.74 3.63
C SER A 386 -9.64 9.10 3.16
N ASP A 387 -9.72 8.69 1.89
CA ASP A 387 -10.82 7.89 1.36
C ASP A 387 -10.93 6.49 1.97
N ARG A 388 -9.85 5.92 2.51
CA ARG A 388 -9.91 4.65 3.27
C ARG A 388 -10.80 4.73 4.50
N LEU A 389 -10.85 5.90 5.14
CA LEU A 389 -11.67 6.10 6.33
C LEU A 389 -13.16 5.96 6.01
N PHE A 390 -13.57 6.28 4.78
CA PHE A 390 -14.98 6.18 4.39
C PHE A 390 -15.50 4.76 4.53
N GLU A 391 -14.68 3.72 4.31
CA GLU A 391 -15.07 2.31 4.50
C GLU A 391 -15.57 2.02 5.93
N SER A 392 -15.22 2.86 6.90
CA SER A 392 -15.68 2.82 8.29
C SER A 392 -16.38 4.13 8.66
N PRO A 393 -17.70 4.29 8.38
CA PRO A 393 -18.43 5.55 8.54
C PRO A 393 -18.35 6.16 9.94
N GLU A 394 -18.33 5.34 10.99
CA GLU A 394 -18.20 5.78 12.38
C GLU A 394 -16.86 6.50 12.62
N ILE A 395 -15.75 5.88 12.19
CA ILE A 395 -14.41 6.46 12.31
C ILE A 395 -14.29 7.71 11.44
N ALA A 396 -14.83 7.67 10.22
CA ALA A 396 -14.84 8.82 9.34
C ALA A 396 -15.56 10.01 10.00
N ASP A 397 -16.79 9.83 10.48
CA ASP A 397 -17.60 10.87 11.10
C ASP A 397 -16.88 11.50 12.30
N ASP A 398 -16.33 10.67 13.20
CA ASP A 398 -15.62 11.15 14.40
C ASP A 398 -14.34 11.90 14.04
N PHE A 399 -13.48 11.31 13.21
CA PHE A 399 -12.18 11.89 12.87
C PHE A 399 -12.31 13.17 12.05
N PHE A 400 -13.17 13.16 11.05
CA PHE A 400 -13.41 14.33 10.21
C PHE A 400 -14.11 15.44 11.01
N GLY A 401 -15.02 15.09 11.91
CA GLY A 401 -15.59 16.01 12.89
C GLY A 401 -14.53 16.65 13.79
N LEU A 402 -13.57 15.85 14.28
CA LEU A 402 -12.43 16.33 15.05
C LEU A 402 -11.57 17.31 14.25
N LEU A 403 -11.14 16.95 13.03
CA LEU A 403 -10.31 17.83 12.18
C LEU A 403 -10.98 19.18 11.92
N ARG A 404 -12.30 19.18 11.67
CA ARG A 404 -13.09 20.42 11.55
C ARG A 404 -13.06 21.22 12.85
N ALA A 405 -13.28 20.58 14.01
CA ALA A 405 -13.24 21.25 15.29
C ALA A 405 -11.86 21.88 15.57
N LEU A 406 -10.76 21.17 15.29
CA LEU A 406 -9.40 21.69 15.44
C LEU A 406 -9.14 22.90 14.52
N HIS A 407 -9.63 22.88 13.28
CA HIS A 407 -9.53 24.03 12.37
C HIS A 407 -10.31 25.25 12.89
N GLU A 408 -11.51 25.05 13.46
CA GLU A 408 -12.30 26.14 14.06
C GLU A 408 -11.68 26.69 15.35
N GLU A 409 -10.89 25.90 16.09
CA GLU A 409 -10.12 26.39 17.25
C GLU A 409 -9.06 27.41 16.81
N ALA A 410 -8.48 27.30 15.61
CA ALA A 410 -7.49 28.25 15.10
C ALA A 410 -8.05 29.68 14.94
N LYS A 411 -9.38 29.82 14.80
CA LYS A 411 -10.02 31.14 14.76
C LYS A 411 -10.10 31.80 16.15
N ARG A 412 -10.05 31.01 17.21
CA ARG A 412 -10.27 31.45 18.60
C ARG A 412 -9.00 31.46 19.44
N ARG A 413 -8.06 30.55 19.20
CA ARG A 413 -6.85 30.35 20.02
C ARG A 413 -5.59 30.40 19.17
N ASP A 414 -4.62 31.20 19.60
CA ASP A 414 -3.37 31.40 18.86
C ASP A 414 -2.51 30.14 18.76
N ILE A 415 -2.61 29.21 19.73
CA ILE A 415 -1.91 27.93 19.66
C ILE A 415 -2.34 27.11 18.43
N TRP A 416 -3.62 27.13 18.09
CA TRP A 416 -4.17 26.39 16.95
C TRP A 416 -3.94 27.09 15.61
N LYS A 417 -3.60 28.39 15.61
CA LYS A 417 -3.11 29.08 14.41
C LYS A 417 -1.79 28.49 13.90
N LYS A 418 -1.04 27.80 14.75
CA LYS A 418 0.18 27.06 14.37
C LYS A 418 -0.10 25.74 13.65
N PHE A 419 -1.33 25.23 13.73
CA PHE A 419 -1.71 23.96 13.09
C PHE A 419 -2.28 24.21 11.70
N ARG A 420 -1.74 23.51 10.71
CA ARG A 420 -2.16 23.60 9.30
C ARG A 420 -2.41 22.19 8.79
N LEU A 421 -3.42 22.03 7.95
CA LEU A 421 -3.88 20.72 7.50
C LEU A 421 -4.04 20.68 5.98
N ILE A 422 -3.57 19.59 5.37
CA ILE A 422 -3.84 19.23 3.98
C ILE A 422 -4.54 17.87 4.01
N VAL A 423 -5.74 17.79 3.47
CA VAL A 423 -6.51 16.54 3.41
C VAL A 423 -6.66 16.11 1.96
N VAL A 424 -6.12 14.95 1.61
CA VAL A 424 -6.20 14.36 0.28
C VAL A 424 -7.15 13.18 0.31
N HIS A 425 -8.15 13.19 -0.57
CA HIS A 425 -9.04 12.05 -0.77
C HIS A 425 -9.29 11.78 -2.24
N SER A 426 -9.47 10.51 -2.57
CA SER A 426 -9.99 10.09 -3.86
C SER A 426 -11.51 10.21 -3.91
N THR A 427 -12.04 10.59 -5.06
CA THR A 427 -13.49 10.67 -5.28
C THR A 427 -14.11 9.30 -5.62
N GLU A 428 -13.30 8.25 -5.74
CA GLU A 428 -13.72 6.90 -6.14
C GLU A 428 -14.60 6.16 -5.12
N VAL A 429 -14.34 6.32 -3.82
CA VAL A 429 -15.10 5.67 -2.75
C VAL A 429 -16.17 6.64 -2.25
N TYR A 430 -17.40 6.49 -2.74
CA TYR A 430 -18.53 7.32 -2.33
C TYR A 430 -19.26 6.72 -1.13
N ILE A 431 -19.14 7.37 0.03
CA ILE A 431 -20.03 7.15 1.17
C ILE A 431 -20.58 8.52 1.57
N PRO A 432 -21.92 8.69 1.65
CA PRO A 432 -22.52 9.95 2.04
C PRO A 432 -22.17 10.25 3.50
N LEU A 433 -21.29 11.23 3.72
CA LEU A 433 -21.03 11.80 5.03
C LEU A 433 -22.05 12.91 5.33
N ASP A 434 -22.41 13.07 6.61
CA ASP A 434 -23.28 14.17 7.04
C ASP A 434 -22.62 15.52 6.71
N VAL A 435 -23.32 16.32 5.91
CA VAL A 435 -22.91 17.66 5.45
C VAL A 435 -22.50 18.55 6.64
N ASN A 436 -23.08 18.37 7.82
CA ASN A 436 -22.79 19.20 8.99
C ASN A 436 -21.56 18.76 9.80
N LYS A 437 -21.08 17.52 9.60
CA LYS A 437 -19.97 16.94 10.36
C LYS A 437 -18.67 16.86 9.56
N SER A 438 -18.74 17.21 8.28
CA SER A 438 -17.61 17.08 7.38
C SER A 438 -16.69 18.32 7.36
N PRO A 439 -15.35 18.15 7.45
CA PRO A 439 -14.37 19.18 7.15
C PRO A 439 -14.37 19.51 5.65
N PHE A 440 -15.08 18.74 4.81
CA PHE A 440 -15.22 18.99 3.37
C PHE A 440 -16.06 20.24 3.03
N ASN A 441 -16.54 20.98 4.03
CA ASN A 441 -17.24 22.26 3.86
C ASN A 441 -16.44 23.49 4.34
N VAL A 442 -15.21 23.31 4.82
CA VAL A 442 -14.33 24.41 5.31
C VAL A 442 -12.95 24.35 4.65
N GLY A 443 -12.19 25.44 4.70
CA GLY A 443 -10.88 25.52 4.02
C GLY A 443 -10.98 25.62 2.50
N LEU A 444 -9.82 25.62 1.83
CA LEU A 444 -9.69 25.75 0.37
C LEU A 444 -9.97 24.40 -0.32
N PRO A 445 -11.03 24.27 -1.13
CA PRO A 445 -11.23 23.10 -1.98
C PRO A 445 -10.38 23.21 -3.26
N ILE A 446 -9.60 22.18 -3.52
CA ILE A 446 -8.82 21.98 -4.75
C ILE A 446 -9.33 20.71 -5.43
N GLU A 447 -9.88 20.87 -6.62
CA GLU A 447 -10.20 19.76 -7.52
C GLU A 447 -9.15 19.72 -8.63
N LEU A 448 -8.43 18.60 -8.77
CA LEU A 448 -7.40 18.50 -9.80
C LEU A 448 -8.02 18.18 -11.17
N PRO A 449 -7.85 19.06 -12.17
CA PRO A 449 -8.30 18.79 -13.52
C PRO A 449 -7.32 17.88 -14.26
N GLU A 450 -7.79 17.36 -15.39
CA GLU A 450 -6.96 16.79 -16.44
C GLU A 450 -5.98 17.83 -16.99
N PHE A 451 -4.88 17.35 -17.58
CA PHE A 451 -3.96 18.19 -18.34
C PHE A 451 -4.62 18.70 -19.62
N ASN A 452 -4.34 19.97 -19.93
CA ASN A 452 -4.67 20.54 -21.23
C ASN A 452 -3.58 20.22 -22.27
N GLU A 453 -3.83 20.56 -23.54
CA GLU A 453 -2.91 20.29 -24.65
C GLU A 453 -1.51 20.89 -24.42
N GLN A 454 -1.42 22.11 -23.88
CA GLN A 454 -0.14 22.77 -23.61
C GLN A 454 0.68 22.02 -22.55
N GLN A 455 0.00 21.50 -21.51
CA GLN A 455 0.62 20.70 -20.46
C GLN A 455 1.08 19.33 -20.96
N VAL A 456 0.31 18.68 -21.83
CA VAL A 456 0.70 17.42 -22.46
C VAL A 456 1.89 17.64 -23.42
N GLN A 457 1.88 18.73 -24.18
CA GLN A 457 2.99 19.10 -25.06
C GLN A 457 4.27 19.39 -24.26
N ASP A 458 4.17 20.13 -23.16
CA ASP A 458 5.31 20.37 -22.27
C ASP A 458 5.83 19.05 -21.70
N LEU A 459 4.96 18.15 -21.22
CA LEU A 459 5.36 16.85 -20.72
C LEU A 459 6.08 16.02 -21.80
N ALA A 460 5.57 15.98 -23.02
CA ALA A 460 6.21 15.29 -24.14
C ALA A 460 7.63 15.84 -24.41
N LYS A 461 7.78 17.17 -24.40
CA LYS A 461 9.07 17.84 -24.55
C LYS A 461 10.04 17.47 -23.43
N ARG A 462 9.58 17.39 -22.17
CA ARG A 462 10.40 16.99 -21.02
C ARG A 462 10.86 15.52 -21.09
N HIS A 463 10.12 14.68 -21.80
CA HIS A 463 10.50 13.31 -22.18
C HIS A 463 11.36 13.21 -23.45
N GLY A 464 11.76 14.35 -24.04
CA GLY A 464 12.60 14.38 -25.24
C GLY A 464 11.86 14.15 -26.56
N LEU A 465 10.52 14.19 -26.55
CA LEU A 465 9.69 14.05 -27.74
C LEU A 465 9.40 15.43 -28.35
N ASN A 466 9.65 15.58 -29.65
CA ASN A 466 9.35 16.79 -30.42
C ASN A 466 7.98 16.68 -31.10
N TRP A 467 6.92 16.48 -30.32
CA TRP A 467 5.56 16.35 -30.85
C TRP A 467 5.00 17.69 -31.33
N ILE A 468 4.26 17.65 -32.45
CA ILE A 468 3.44 18.76 -32.91
C ILE A 468 2.02 18.62 -32.31
N ALA A 469 1.16 19.60 -32.56
CA ALA A 469 -0.19 19.65 -31.98
C ALA A 469 -1.02 18.41 -32.34
N ASN A 470 -0.77 17.79 -33.50
CA ASN A 470 -1.52 16.63 -33.95
C ASN A 470 -1.22 15.36 -33.11
N GLU A 471 0.04 15.05 -32.77
CA GLU A 471 0.35 13.89 -31.93
C GLU A 471 -0.18 14.07 -30.51
N VAL A 472 -0.13 15.29 -29.98
CA VAL A 472 -0.73 15.64 -28.69
C VAL A 472 -2.24 15.40 -28.74
N ALA A 473 -2.92 15.89 -29.77
CA ALA A 473 -4.35 15.70 -29.97
C ALA A 473 -4.72 14.21 -30.15
N GLU A 474 -3.91 13.42 -30.84
CA GLU A 474 -4.12 11.98 -31.02
C GLU A 474 -4.01 11.21 -29.69
N LEU A 475 -3.00 11.50 -28.87
CA LEU A 475 -2.88 10.89 -27.54
C LEU A 475 -4.04 11.33 -26.64
N MET A 476 -4.37 12.62 -26.62
CA MET A 476 -5.45 13.15 -25.80
C MET A 476 -6.83 12.65 -26.24
N ALA A 477 -7.05 12.42 -27.54
CA ALA A 477 -8.27 11.78 -28.02
C ALA A 477 -8.40 10.36 -27.45
N LEU A 478 -7.28 9.67 -27.26
CA LEU A 478 -7.26 8.32 -26.71
C LEU A 478 -7.49 8.30 -25.19
N VAL A 479 -6.64 8.99 -24.41
CA VAL A 479 -6.62 8.88 -22.94
C VAL A 479 -7.16 10.11 -22.20
N GLY A 480 -7.63 11.12 -22.93
CA GLY A 480 -7.96 12.42 -22.36
C GLY A 480 -6.71 13.17 -21.89
N GLY A 481 -6.86 14.04 -20.91
CA GLY A 481 -5.73 14.67 -20.22
C GLY A 481 -5.35 13.97 -18.92
N HIS A 482 -5.68 12.68 -18.75
CA HIS A 482 -5.44 11.98 -17.48
C HIS A 482 -3.92 11.93 -17.16
N PRO A 483 -3.43 12.58 -16.09
CA PRO A 483 -1.99 12.78 -15.85
C PRO A 483 -1.16 11.50 -15.89
N TYR A 484 -1.61 10.44 -15.21
CA TYR A 484 -0.93 9.15 -15.22
C TYR A 484 -0.94 8.46 -16.59
N LEU A 485 -2.10 8.30 -17.24
CA LEU A 485 -2.19 7.64 -18.55
C LEU A 485 -1.39 8.39 -19.62
N VAL A 486 -1.46 9.73 -19.63
CA VAL A 486 -0.65 10.56 -20.54
C VAL A 486 0.84 10.31 -20.31
N ARG A 487 1.31 10.37 -19.05
CA ARG A 487 2.72 10.13 -18.73
C ARG A 487 3.15 8.70 -19.08
N LEU A 488 2.29 7.71 -18.86
CA LEU A 488 2.55 6.31 -19.18
C LEU A 488 2.72 6.08 -20.70
N GLY A 489 1.81 6.65 -21.50
CA GLY A 489 1.93 6.63 -22.96
C GLY A 489 3.19 7.33 -23.45
N ILE A 490 3.45 8.55 -22.97
CA ILE A 490 4.66 9.32 -23.33
C ILE A 490 5.94 8.58 -22.92
N TYR A 491 5.96 7.96 -21.73
CA TYR A 491 7.11 7.20 -21.25
C TYR A 491 7.47 6.04 -22.18
N HIS A 492 6.53 5.16 -22.50
CA HIS A 492 6.78 4.03 -23.39
C HIS A 492 7.12 4.46 -24.82
N ILE A 493 6.52 5.56 -25.31
CA ILE A 493 6.90 6.12 -26.62
C ILE A 493 8.32 6.70 -26.59
N SER A 494 8.70 7.41 -25.52
CA SER A 494 10.04 7.99 -25.38
C SER A 494 11.14 6.93 -25.32
N ARG A 495 10.81 5.72 -24.83
CA ARG A 495 11.69 4.55 -24.83
C ARG A 495 11.68 3.74 -26.13
N GLN A 496 10.80 4.09 -27.06
CA GLN A 496 10.57 3.35 -28.31
C GLN A 496 10.00 1.93 -28.10
N ASP A 497 9.40 1.65 -26.93
CA ASP A 497 8.74 0.36 -26.64
C ASP A 497 7.47 0.21 -27.51
N VAL A 498 6.78 1.33 -27.75
CA VAL A 498 5.55 1.43 -28.55
C VAL A 498 5.55 2.74 -29.35
N THR A 499 4.81 2.77 -30.44
CA THR A 499 4.53 3.99 -31.21
C THR A 499 3.16 4.55 -30.89
N LEU A 500 2.97 5.86 -31.10
CA LEU A 500 1.65 6.50 -30.94
C LEU A 500 0.59 5.81 -31.82
N ASN A 501 0.94 5.46 -33.05
CA ASN A 501 0.03 4.76 -33.97
C ASN A 501 -0.42 3.39 -33.43
N GLN A 502 0.50 2.63 -32.82
CA GLN A 502 0.17 1.35 -32.17
C GLN A 502 -0.77 1.55 -30.98
N LEU A 503 -0.51 2.55 -30.13
CA LEU A 503 -1.40 2.88 -29.00
C LEU A 503 -2.79 3.27 -29.49
N VAL A 504 -2.90 4.09 -30.54
CA VAL A 504 -4.19 4.55 -31.08
C VAL A 504 -4.97 3.40 -31.74
N LYS A 505 -4.31 2.39 -32.32
CA LYS A 505 -4.98 1.27 -33.01
C LYS A 505 -5.49 0.16 -32.10
N SER A 506 -4.81 -0.13 -31.00
CA SER A 506 -5.20 -1.22 -30.08
C SER A 506 -4.99 -0.84 -28.61
N PRO A 507 -5.67 0.23 -28.14
CA PRO A 507 -5.40 0.81 -26.83
C PRO A 507 -5.95 -0.03 -25.66
N ALA A 508 -7.06 -0.73 -25.89
CA ALA A 508 -7.89 -1.37 -24.89
C ALA A 508 -7.64 -2.89 -24.77
N THR A 509 -6.39 -3.33 -24.91
CA THR A 509 -6.05 -4.76 -24.82
C THR A 509 -5.55 -5.16 -23.43
N GLU A 510 -5.77 -6.41 -23.05
CA GLU A 510 -5.26 -7.01 -21.81
C GLU A 510 -3.73 -7.12 -21.76
N ALA A 511 -3.06 -6.93 -22.90
CA ALA A 511 -1.60 -6.90 -23.02
C ALA A 511 -1.06 -5.47 -23.23
N GLY A 512 -1.95 -4.46 -23.32
CA GLY A 512 -1.56 -3.07 -23.56
C GLY A 512 -1.01 -2.39 -22.30
N ILE A 513 -0.30 -1.28 -22.51
CA ILE A 513 0.34 -0.51 -21.42
C ILE A 513 -0.67 0.04 -20.39
N TYR A 514 -1.95 0.20 -20.78
CA TYR A 514 -3.01 0.70 -19.90
C TYR A 514 -3.80 -0.41 -19.18
N SER A 515 -3.43 -1.68 -19.39
CA SER A 515 -4.21 -2.84 -18.93
C SER A 515 -4.41 -2.89 -17.41
N ASP A 516 -3.37 -2.63 -16.62
CA ASP A 516 -3.48 -2.60 -15.14
C ASP A 516 -4.49 -1.55 -14.66
N HIS A 517 -4.47 -0.35 -15.24
CA HIS A 517 -5.43 0.71 -14.92
C HIS A 517 -6.86 0.33 -15.28
N LEU A 518 -7.06 -0.26 -16.46
CA LEU A 518 -8.37 -0.68 -16.95
C LEU A 518 -8.97 -1.84 -16.15
N ARG A 519 -8.16 -2.85 -15.83
CA ARG A 519 -8.55 -4.00 -15.00
C ARG A 519 -9.02 -3.56 -13.62
N ARG A 520 -8.30 -2.61 -13.00
CA ARG A 520 -8.69 -2.06 -11.70
C ARG A 520 -10.08 -1.42 -11.75
N HIS A 521 -10.37 -0.62 -12.78
CA HIS A 521 -11.69 -0.04 -12.95
C HIS A 521 -12.77 -1.10 -13.23
N LEU A 522 -12.46 -2.12 -14.03
CA LEU A 522 -13.37 -3.24 -14.27
C LEU A 522 -13.69 -3.97 -12.97
N TRP A 523 -12.68 -4.31 -12.16
CA TRP A 523 -12.88 -4.93 -10.85
C TRP A 523 -13.77 -4.04 -9.97
N ASN A 524 -13.50 -2.74 -9.89
CA ASN A 524 -14.33 -1.84 -9.09
C ASN A 524 -15.79 -1.76 -9.57
N LEU A 525 -16.03 -1.73 -10.88
CA LEU A 525 -17.40 -1.79 -11.42
C LEU A 525 -18.06 -3.14 -11.13
N GLU A 526 -17.31 -4.25 -11.20
CA GLU A 526 -17.82 -5.61 -10.99
C GLU A 526 -18.32 -5.88 -9.56
N LYS A 527 -17.90 -5.04 -8.60
CA LYS A 527 -18.40 -5.03 -7.22
C LYS A 527 -19.82 -4.46 -7.12
N TYR A 528 -20.24 -3.63 -8.08
CA TYR A 528 -21.51 -2.89 -8.04
C TYR A 528 -22.27 -3.04 -9.36
N SER A 529 -23.21 -3.98 -9.43
CA SER A 529 -23.95 -4.29 -10.67
C SER A 529 -24.64 -3.07 -11.29
N GLU A 530 -25.23 -2.19 -10.48
CA GLU A 530 -25.90 -0.98 -10.99
C GLU A 530 -24.94 0.01 -11.66
N LEU A 531 -23.68 0.09 -11.18
CA LEU A 531 -22.65 0.92 -11.83
C LEU A 531 -22.15 0.27 -13.11
N MET A 532 -22.09 -1.06 -13.15
CA MET A 532 -21.75 -1.81 -14.35
C MET A 532 -22.79 -1.59 -15.45
N ASP A 533 -24.09 -1.70 -15.11
CA ASP A 533 -25.18 -1.47 -16.05
C ASP A 533 -25.23 -0.01 -16.53
N ALA A 534 -24.99 0.95 -15.63
CA ALA A 534 -24.88 2.36 -16.01
C ALA A 534 -23.69 2.61 -16.94
N MET A 535 -22.55 1.96 -16.70
CA MET A 535 -21.39 2.07 -17.58
C MET A 535 -21.67 1.44 -18.95
N ARG A 536 -22.33 0.28 -18.99
CA ARG A 536 -22.82 -0.36 -20.24
C ARG A 536 -23.67 0.62 -21.04
N GLU A 537 -24.66 1.25 -20.41
CA GLU A 537 -25.53 2.21 -21.07
C GLU A 537 -24.73 3.35 -21.73
N VAL A 538 -23.73 3.89 -21.02
CA VAL A 538 -22.89 5.00 -21.49
C VAL A 538 -21.99 4.60 -22.68
N VAL A 539 -21.47 3.37 -22.73
CA VAL A 539 -20.54 2.93 -23.80
C VAL A 539 -21.22 2.26 -24.99
N SER A 540 -22.44 1.75 -24.83
CA SER A 540 -23.24 1.18 -25.91
C SER A 540 -23.86 2.27 -26.82
N GLY A 541 -24.11 3.47 -26.28
CA GLY A 541 -24.67 4.60 -27.03
C GLY A 541 -23.63 5.43 -27.78
N SER A 542 -23.99 5.93 -28.96
CA SER A 542 -23.21 6.96 -29.69
C SER A 542 -23.59 8.40 -29.27
N GLN A 543 -24.57 8.54 -28.37
CA GLN A 543 -25.08 9.81 -27.87
C GLN A 543 -24.94 9.89 -26.35
N PRO A 544 -24.79 11.11 -25.78
CA PRO A 544 -24.78 11.30 -24.33
C PRO A 544 -26.01 10.68 -23.65
N VAL A 545 -25.77 9.92 -22.58
CA VAL A 545 -26.81 9.15 -21.87
C VAL A 545 -27.22 9.83 -20.58
N ARG A 546 -28.53 9.92 -20.30
CA ARG A 546 -29.02 10.50 -19.05
C ARG A 546 -29.19 9.44 -17.97
N LEU A 547 -28.13 9.24 -17.20
CA LEU A 547 -28.16 8.35 -16.03
C LEU A 547 -28.93 8.97 -14.85
N ARG A 548 -29.33 8.11 -13.90
CA ARG A 548 -29.76 8.57 -12.57
C ARG A 548 -28.62 9.37 -11.92
N SER A 549 -28.95 10.48 -11.27
CA SER A 549 -27.96 11.43 -10.73
C SER A 549 -26.91 10.77 -9.83
N GLU A 550 -27.31 9.81 -8.99
CA GLU A 550 -26.40 9.08 -8.12
C GLU A 550 -25.39 8.23 -8.91
N LEU A 551 -25.84 7.48 -9.91
CA LEU A 551 -24.99 6.62 -10.74
C LEU A 551 -24.04 7.45 -11.61
N GLY A 552 -24.56 8.49 -12.27
CA GLY A 552 -23.74 9.41 -13.06
C GLY A 552 -22.68 10.11 -12.21
N PHE A 553 -23.05 10.54 -11.00
CA PHE A 553 -22.10 11.14 -10.06
C PHE A 553 -21.02 10.15 -9.63
N LYS A 554 -21.38 8.91 -9.27
CA LYS A 554 -20.42 7.86 -8.89
C LYS A 554 -19.45 7.55 -10.03
N LEU A 555 -19.93 7.30 -11.24
CA LEU A 555 -19.08 7.03 -12.40
C LEU A 555 -18.16 8.22 -12.73
N ASN A 556 -18.65 9.46 -12.60
CA ASN A 556 -17.83 10.65 -12.80
C ASN A 556 -16.74 10.78 -11.72
N SER A 557 -17.10 10.47 -10.47
CA SER A 557 -16.20 10.49 -9.31
C SER A 557 -15.15 9.38 -9.37
N MET A 558 -15.47 8.27 -10.05
CA MET A 558 -14.50 7.24 -10.42
C MET A 558 -13.58 7.65 -11.58
N GLY A 559 -13.82 8.80 -12.22
CA GLY A 559 -13.06 9.24 -13.38
C GLY A 559 -13.38 8.47 -14.66
N LEU A 560 -14.49 7.73 -14.74
CA LEU A 560 -14.83 6.93 -15.94
C LEU A 560 -15.65 7.70 -16.97
N VAL A 561 -16.52 8.59 -16.49
CA VAL A 561 -17.37 9.44 -17.34
C VAL A 561 -17.14 10.91 -17.06
N LYS A 562 -17.67 11.75 -17.93
CA LYS A 562 -17.79 13.21 -17.75
C LYS A 562 -19.20 13.66 -18.07
N PHE A 563 -19.64 14.72 -17.40
CA PHE A 563 -20.94 15.33 -17.66
C PHE A 563 -20.89 16.24 -18.89
N ASN A 564 -21.86 16.07 -19.77
CA ASN A 564 -22.19 17.00 -20.86
C ASN A 564 -23.62 17.51 -20.61
N GLY A 565 -23.73 18.65 -19.93
CA GLY A 565 -24.99 19.09 -19.33
C GLY A 565 -25.48 18.08 -18.29
N ASN A 566 -26.71 17.57 -18.47
CA ASN A 566 -27.30 16.54 -17.60
C ASN A 566 -27.03 15.11 -18.06
N ASN A 567 -26.27 14.92 -19.15
CA ASN A 567 -25.98 13.62 -19.73
C ASN A 567 -24.53 13.22 -19.42
N CYS A 568 -24.25 11.93 -19.45
CA CYS A 568 -22.93 11.34 -19.26
C CYS A 568 -22.37 10.85 -20.60
N ILE A 569 -21.07 11.04 -20.80
CA ILE A 569 -20.30 10.45 -21.88
C ILE A 569 -19.04 9.79 -21.33
N PRO A 570 -18.46 8.79 -22.01
CA PRO A 570 -17.16 8.26 -21.65
C PRO A 570 -16.14 9.40 -21.53
N ARG A 571 -15.27 9.35 -20.51
CA ARG A 571 -14.29 10.41 -20.29
C ARG A 571 -13.30 10.51 -21.45
N CYS A 572 -12.81 9.36 -21.92
CA CYS A 572 -11.91 9.21 -23.05
C CYS A 572 -12.23 7.95 -23.87
N ARG A 573 -11.68 7.88 -25.09
CA ARG A 573 -11.93 6.79 -26.04
C ARG A 573 -11.40 5.44 -25.53
N LEU A 574 -10.30 5.44 -24.76
CA LEU A 574 -9.76 4.25 -24.11
C LEU A 574 -10.81 3.52 -23.26
N TYR A 575 -11.56 4.26 -22.44
CA TYR A 575 -12.62 3.69 -21.60
C TYR A 575 -13.81 3.24 -22.44
N GLU A 576 -14.21 4.04 -23.43
CA GLU A 576 -15.29 3.67 -24.35
C GLU A 576 -15.04 2.33 -25.03
N GLU A 577 -13.85 2.14 -25.62
CA GLU A 577 -13.48 0.92 -26.32
C GLU A 577 -13.37 -0.28 -25.36
N TYR A 578 -12.69 -0.11 -24.22
CA TYR A 578 -12.48 -1.20 -23.27
C TYR A 578 -13.78 -1.71 -22.64
N PHE A 579 -14.60 -0.80 -22.11
CA PHE A 579 -15.85 -1.21 -21.44
C PHE A 579 -16.93 -1.62 -22.43
N ARG A 580 -16.88 -1.19 -23.70
CA ARG A 580 -17.74 -1.74 -24.75
C ARG A 580 -17.41 -3.20 -25.07
N ASP A 581 -16.15 -3.62 -25.01
CA ASP A 581 -15.79 -5.04 -25.19
C ASP A 581 -16.17 -5.88 -23.96
N ARG A 582 -15.89 -5.37 -22.76
CA ARG A 582 -16.04 -6.12 -21.50
C ARG A 582 -17.45 -6.14 -20.94
N VAL A 583 -18.18 -5.07 -21.15
CA VAL A 583 -19.51 -4.83 -20.60
C VAL A 583 -20.52 -4.61 -21.72
N GLY A 584 -20.13 -4.73 -23.00
CA GLY A 584 -21.04 -4.61 -24.15
C GLY A 584 -22.15 -5.65 -24.15
#